data_AF-A0A2T7X6K2-F1
#
_entry.id   AF-A0A2T7X6K2-F1
#
_cell.length_a   1.000
_cell.length_b   1.000
_cell.length_c   1.000
_cell.angle_alpha   90.00
_cell.angle_beta   90.00
_cell.angle_gamma   90.00
#
_symmetry.space_group_name_H-M   'P 1'
#
loop_
_entity.id
_entity.type
_entity.pdbx_description
1 polymer ?
#
loop_
_entity_poly.entity_id
_entity_poly.type
_entity_poly.pdbx_seq_one_letter_code
_entity_poly.pdbx_strand_id
1 'polypeptide(L)'
;MNDHLDSVVRQVRDNDRFDNAIDVSLKRFKRNPKHDSAEYNSQYNEQMDTLQNMSAADWLRNRIEYLDNGRTSDSLRAQQAARDAALNDKYDELRDEGLSVEQAQQAAAEWLKGQAALHRLDGIAGGDVTDISRVGDTRINSSLGSQWRTRVGDIDTAIIDYVNANPGVDLNDVNINVILR
;
A
#
# COMPACT_ATOMS: atom_id res chain seq x y z
N MET A 1 -9.55 32.58 16.74
CA MET A 1 -8.39 31.65 16.80
C MET A 1 -7.22 32.43 16.24
N ASN A 2 -6.09 32.46 16.95
CA ASN A 2 -5.02 33.44 16.76
C ASN A 2 -4.36 33.33 15.38
N ASP A 3 -4.43 34.40 14.57
CA ASP A 3 -3.72 34.54 13.29
C ASP A 3 -2.20 34.30 13.42
N HIS A 4 -1.66 34.52 14.62
CA HIS A 4 -0.27 34.23 14.94
C HIS A 4 0.03 32.72 15.02
N LEU A 5 -0.93 31.91 15.49
CA LEU A 5 -0.75 30.46 15.55
C LEU A 5 -0.80 29.85 14.14
N ASP A 6 -1.71 30.35 13.29
CA ASP A 6 -1.80 29.91 11.89
C ASP A 6 -0.58 30.32 11.06
N SER A 7 -0.02 31.50 11.34
CA SER A 7 1.26 31.97 10.76
C SER A 7 2.43 31.07 11.17
N VAL A 8 2.56 30.75 12.47
CA VAL A 8 3.63 29.88 12.98
C VAL A 8 3.45 28.44 12.49
N VAL A 9 2.23 27.93 12.40
CA VAL A 9 1.95 26.59 11.85
C VAL A 9 2.25 26.54 10.34
N ARG A 10 1.95 27.60 9.57
CA ARG A 10 2.39 27.68 8.16
C ARG A 10 3.90 27.74 8.05
N GLN A 11 4.57 28.56 8.86
CA GLN A 11 6.02 28.71 8.82
C GLN A 11 6.76 27.44 9.26
N VAL A 12 6.21 26.68 10.21
CA VAL A 12 6.72 25.36 10.59
C VAL A 12 6.41 24.32 9.51
N ARG A 13 5.22 24.33 8.88
CA ARG A 13 4.92 23.48 7.71
C ARG A 13 5.80 23.79 6.50
N ASP A 14 6.16 25.06 6.30
CA ASP A 14 7.05 25.49 5.22
C ASP A 14 8.51 25.10 5.52
N ASN A 15 8.90 24.96 6.80
CA ASN A 15 10.22 24.46 7.23
C ASN A 15 10.28 22.93 7.35
N ASP A 16 9.12 22.26 7.51
CA ASP A 16 8.95 20.80 7.44
C ASP A 16 8.61 20.32 6.02
N ARG A 17 8.63 21.22 5.03
CA ARG A 17 8.91 20.80 3.67
C ARG A 17 10.27 20.12 3.75
N PHE A 18 10.28 18.80 3.72
CA PHE A 18 11.43 18.11 3.15
C PHE A 18 11.69 18.87 1.84
N ASP A 19 12.85 19.51 1.71
CA ASP A 19 13.18 20.31 0.51
C ASP A 19 12.96 19.48 -0.78
N ASN A 20 12.91 18.16 -0.64
CA ASN A 20 12.51 17.19 -1.65
C ASN A 20 11.28 16.34 -1.25
N ALA A 21 10.09 16.92 -1.09
CA ALA A 21 8.84 16.13 -1.04
C ALA A 21 7.66 16.77 -1.75
N ILE A 22 6.75 15.91 -2.24
CA ILE A 22 5.49 16.27 -2.90
C ILE A 22 4.35 16.04 -1.91
N ASP A 23 3.69 17.13 -1.49
CA ASP A 23 2.51 17.05 -0.65
C ASP A 23 1.29 16.56 -1.44
N VAL A 24 0.70 15.45 -1.00
CA VAL A 24 -0.45 14.84 -1.64
C VAL A 24 -1.63 14.77 -0.68
N SER A 25 -2.73 15.47 -1.02
CA SER A 25 -3.90 15.53 -0.15
C SER A 25 -4.92 14.41 -0.44
N LEU A 26 -4.85 13.33 0.33
CA LEU A 26 -5.73 12.17 0.14
C LEU A 26 -6.95 12.19 1.07
N LYS A 27 -8.10 11.78 0.52
CA LYS A 27 -9.30 11.52 1.33
C LYS A 27 -9.03 10.40 2.34
N ARG A 28 -9.48 10.56 3.58
CA ARG A 28 -9.38 9.48 4.60
C ARG A 28 -9.99 8.16 4.12
N PHE A 29 -9.29 7.05 4.35
CA PHE A 29 -9.84 5.71 4.10
C PHE A 29 -10.95 5.39 5.09
N LYS A 30 -11.96 4.67 4.61
CA LYS A 30 -13.10 4.24 5.42
C LYS A 30 -12.93 2.76 5.75
N ARG A 31 -12.81 2.47 7.05
CA ARG A 31 -12.83 1.09 7.57
C ARG A 31 -14.27 0.60 7.68
N ASN A 32 -14.54 -0.61 7.21
CA ASN A 32 -15.78 -1.31 7.52
C ASN A 32 -15.76 -1.75 9.00
N PRO A 33 -16.76 -1.40 9.83
CA PRO A 33 -16.80 -1.79 11.24
C PRO A 33 -16.75 -3.30 11.48
N LYS A 34 -17.14 -4.12 10.49
CA LYS A 34 -17.09 -5.60 10.55
C LYS A 34 -15.69 -6.17 10.32
N HIS A 35 -14.74 -5.37 9.86
CA HIS A 35 -13.35 -5.81 9.69
C HIS A 35 -12.65 -5.83 11.04
N ASP A 36 -11.74 -6.78 11.22
CA ASP A 36 -10.83 -6.74 12.36
C ASP A 36 -10.02 -5.44 12.33
N SER A 37 -9.96 -4.73 13.45
CA SER A 37 -9.32 -3.41 13.48
C SER A 37 -7.81 -3.49 13.45
N ALA A 38 -7.21 -4.52 14.06
CA ALA A 38 -5.76 -4.67 14.08
C ALA A 38 -5.25 -5.04 12.68
N GLU A 39 -5.88 -6.01 12.02
CA GLU A 39 -5.55 -6.41 10.66
C GLU A 39 -5.80 -5.28 9.65
N TYR A 40 -6.90 -4.55 9.79
CA TYR A 40 -7.14 -3.38 8.94
C TYR A 40 -6.03 -2.35 9.09
N ASN A 41 -5.65 -2.01 10.32
CA ASN A 41 -4.60 -1.03 10.57
C ASN A 41 -3.25 -1.55 10.06
N SER A 42 -2.96 -2.84 10.19
CA SER A 42 -1.73 -3.44 9.68
C SER A 42 -1.64 -3.31 8.15
N GLN A 43 -2.69 -3.70 7.41
CA GLN A 43 -2.69 -3.57 5.94
C GLN A 43 -2.71 -2.12 5.48
N TYR A 44 -3.46 -1.24 6.17
CA TYR A 44 -3.52 0.17 5.83
C TYR A 44 -2.17 0.86 6.05
N ASN A 45 -1.55 0.67 7.23
CA ASN A 45 -0.28 1.31 7.55
C ASN A 45 0.83 0.82 6.63
N GLU A 46 0.90 -0.49 6.31
CA GLU A 46 1.91 -0.99 5.37
C GLU A 46 1.84 -0.28 4.00
N GLN A 47 0.62 -0.05 3.47
CA GLN A 47 0.46 0.67 2.21
C GLN A 47 0.82 2.15 2.34
N MET A 48 0.41 2.81 3.43
CA MET A 48 0.73 4.21 3.67
C MET A 48 2.24 4.45 3.87
N ASP A 49 2.89 3.55 4.61
CA ASP A 49 4.32 3.62 4.88
C ASP A 49 5.11 3.34 3.59
N THR A 50 4.65 2.38 2.78
CA THR A 50 5.31 2.07 1.49
C THR A 50 5.19 3.23 0.51
N LEU A 51 4.02 3.87 0.42
CA LEU A 51 3.83 5.05 -0.42
C LEU A 51 4.73 6.22 0.03
N GLN A 52 4.85 6.46 1.33
CA GLN A 52 5.59 7.60 1.86
C GLN A 52 7.11 7.40 1.92
N ASN A 53 7.57 6.15 1.99
CA ASN A 53 9.00 5.81 1.98
C ASN A 53 9.54 5.53 0.56
N MET A 54 8.68 5.60 -0.46
CA MET A 54 9.02 5.43 -1.86
C MET A 54 9.37 6.78 -2.50
N SER A 55 10.36 6.80 -3.40
CA SER A 55 10.66 7.98 -4.20
C SER A 55 9.56 8.25 -5.23
N ALA A 56 9.35 9.50 -5.60
CA ALA A 56 8.41 9.89 -6.64
C ALA A 56 8.79 9.25 -8.01
N ALA A 57 10.09 9.01 -8.25
CA ALA A 57 10.57 8.28 -9.43
C ALA A 57 10.09 6.82 -9.44
N ASP A 58 10.27 6.11 -8.33
CA ASP A 58 9.85 4.70 -8.21
C ASP A 58 8.33 4.58 -8.31
N TRP A 59 7.60 5.48 -7.65
CA TRP A 59 6.15 5.55 -7.75
C TRP A 59 5.71 5.76 -9.19
N LEU A 60 6.29 6.72 -9.91
CA LEU A 60 5.91 7.04 -11.29
C LEU A 60 6.19 5.87 -12.22
N ARG A 61 7.33 5.21 -12.06
CA ARG A 61 7.70 4.01 -12.83
C ARG A 61 6.71 2.87 -12.60
N ASN A 62 6.41 2.55 -11.34
CA ASN A 62 5.44 1.51 -10.99
C ASN A 62 4.04 1.86 -11.48
N ARG A 63 3.65 3.14 -11.39
CA ARG A 63 2.35 3.64 -11.84
C ARG A 63 2.18 3.51 -13.34
N ILE A 64 3.20 3.87 -14.13
CA ILE A 64 3.22 3.69 -15.59
C ILE A 64 3.12 2.21 -15.95
N GLU A 65 3.96 1.36 -15.33
CA GLU A 65 3.94 -0.08 -15.56
C GLU A 65 2.55 -0.69 -15.27
N TYR A 66 1.90 -0.29 -14.17
CA TYR A 66 0.56 -0.74 -13.85
C TYR A 66 -0.50 -0.24 -14.85
N LEU A 67 -0.38 0.99 -15.37
CA LEU A 67 -1.32 1.51 -16.35
C LEU A 67 -1.20 0.80 -17.70
N ASP A 68 0.02 0.48 -18.12
CA ASP A 68 0.29 -0.17 -19.41
C ASP A 68 -0.01 -1.67 -19.37
N ASN A 69 0.38 -2.35 -18.29
CA ASN A 69 0.38 -3.82 -18.21
C ASN A 69 -0.58 -4.40 -17.16
N GLY A 70 -1.11 -3.59 -16.25
CA GLY A 70 -1.95 -4.06 -15.16
C GLY A 70 -1.25 -5.11 -14.30
N ARG A 71 -1.89 -6.29 -14.16
CA ARG A 71 -1.29 -7.44 -13.47
C ARG A 71 -0.58 -8.34 -14.47
N THR A 72 0.75 -8.34 -14.42
CA THR A 72 1.60 -9.16 -15.28
C THR A 72 1.63 -10.64 -14.84
N SER A 73 2.15 -11.51 -15.71
CA SER A 73 2.39 -12.92 -15.37
C SER A 73 3.35 -13.09 -14.17
N ASP A 74 4.32 -12.20 -14.02
CA ASP A 74 5.23 -12.18 -12.88
C ASP A 74 4.51 -11.77 -11.59
N SER A 75 3.59 -10.80 -11.66
CA SER A 75 2.72 -10.45 -10.52
C SER A 75 1.87 -11.65 -10.06
N LEU A 76 1.32 -12.41 -11.00
CA LEU A 76 0.55 -13.62 -10.68
C LEU A 76 1.43 -14.69 -10.04
N ARG A 77 2.66 -14.85 -10.53
CA ARG A 77 3.64 -15.80 -9.97
C ARG A 77 4.06 -15.42 -8.56
N ALA A 78 4.31 -14.14 -8.30
CA ALA A 78 4.64 -13.63 -6.96
C ALA A 78 3.49 -13.85 -5.97
N GLN A 79 2.25 -13.56 -6.38
CA GLN A 79 1.05 -13.83 -5.57
C GLN A 79 0.90 -15.32 -5.26
N GLN A 80 1.08 -16.20 -6.25
CA GLN A 80 1.00 -17.63 -6.05
C GLN A 80 2.09 -18.13 -5.10
N ALA A 81 3.34 -17.70 -5.29
CA ALA A 81 4.46 -18.08 -4.43
C ALA A 81 4.22 -17.68 -2.97
N ALA A 82 3.72 -16.47 -2.71
CA ALA A 82 3.40 -16.02 -1.36
C ALA A 82 2.26 -16.84 -0.72
N ARG A 83 1.26 -17.23 -1.51
CA ARG A 83 0.16 -18.08 -1.03
C ARG A 83 0.61 -19.51 -0.75
N ASP A 84 1.48 -20.06 -1.58
CA ASP A 84 2.05 -21.41 -1.40
C ASP A 84 2.95 -21.46 -0.16
N ALA A 85 3.78 -20.44 0.04
CA ALA A 85 4.58 -20.30 1.25
C ALA A 85 3.68 -20.22 2.50
N ALA A 86 2.68 -19.34 2.50
CA ALA A 86 1.75 -19.20 3.62
C ALA A 86 0.93 -20.46 3.90
N LEU A 87 0.58 -21.24 2.86
CA LEU A 87 -0.10 -22.52 3.01
C LEU A 87 0.78 -23.53 3.75
N ASN A 88 2.06 -23.63 3.36
CA ASN A 88 3.02 -24.52 3.99
C ASN A 88 3.29 -24.09 5.44
N ASP A 89 3.54 -22.80 5.67
CA ASP A 89 3.76 -22.25 7.01
C ASP A 89 2.56 -22.55 7.92
N LYS A 90 1.33 -22.36 7.42
CA LYS A 90 0.12 -22.66 8.20
C LYS A 90 -0.06 -24.16 8.45
N TYR A 91 0.29 -25.00 7.49
CA TYR A 91 0.28 -26.44 7.67
C TYR A 91 1.26 -26.85 8.78
N ASP A 92 2.48 -26.35 8.76
CA ASP A 92 3.50 -26.66 9.78
C ASP A 92 3.08 -26.17 11.17
N GLU A 93 2.53 -24.95 11.27
CA GLU A 93 1.94 -24.44 12.52
C GLU A 93 0.90 -25.40 13.10
N LEU A 94 -0.06 -25.85 12.27
CA LEU A 94 -1.11 -26.77 12.70
C LEU A 94 -0.58 -28.17 13.06
N ARG A 95 0.52 -28.60 12.44
CA ARG A 95 1.20 -29.86 12.78
C ARG A 95 1.87 -29.78 14.14
N ASP A 96 2.49 -28.65 14.45
CA ASP A 96 3.10 -28.38 15.75
C ASP A 96 2.05 -28.27 16.86
N GLU A 97 0.85 -27.80 16.54
CA GLU A 97 -0.32 -27.82 17.43
C GLU A 97 -0.93 -29.23 17.64
N GLY A 98 -0.44 -30.24 16.93
CA GLY A 98 -0.79 -31.65 17.13
C GLY A 98 -1.91 -32.20 16.24
N LEU A 99 -2.37 -31.45 15.23
CA LEU A 99 -3.34 -31.98 14.26
C LEU A 99 -2.73 -33.10 13.43
N SER A 100 -3.52 -34.08 12.96
CA SER A 100 -3.05 -35.08 11.99
C SER A 100 -2.63 -34.41 10.67
N VAL A 101 -1.90 -35.14 9.81
CA VAL A 101 -1.51 -34.64 8.49
C VAL A 101 -2.73 -34.21 7.68
N GLU A 102 -3.76 -35.07 7.62
CA GLU A 102 -4.99 -34.78 6.87
C GLU A 102 -5.75 -33.60 7.45
N GLN A 103 -5.85 -33.51 8.78
CA GLN A 103 -6.53 -32.40 9.46
C GLN A 103 -5.82 -31.06 9.22
N ALA A 104 -4.48 -31.03 9.34
CA ALA A 104 -3.68 -29.85 9.12
C ALA A 104 -3.77 -29.38 7.66
N GLN A 105 -3.68 -30.30 6.69
CA GLN A 105 -3.84 -29.98 5.26
C GLN A 105 -5.20 -29.34 4.97
N GLN A 106 -6.29 -29.95 5.47
CA GLN A 106 -7.64 -29.45 5.24
C GLN A 106 -7.84 -28.07 5.90
N ALA A 107 -7.38 -27.90 7.14
CA ALA A 107 -7.54 -26.65 7.89
C ALA A 107 -6.69 -25.51 7.31
N ALA A 108 -5.44 -25.78 6.88
CA ALA A 108 -4.59 -24.79 6.22
C ALA A 108 -5.20 -24.33 4.88
N ALA A 109 -5.70 -25.27 4.08
CA ALA A 109 -6.37 -24.95 2.82
C ALA A 109 -7.65 -24.14 3.03
N GLU A 110 -8.44 -24.44 4.06
CA GLU A 110 -9.63 -23.67 4.41
C GLU A 110 -9.27 -22.26 4.89
N TRP A 111 -8.26 -22.13 5.75
CA TRP A 111 -7.75 -20.84 6.21
C TRP A 111 -7.30 -19.95 5.05
N LEU A 112 -6.55 -20.51 4.09
CA LEU A 112 -6.01 -19.78 2.94
C LEU A 112 -7.10 -19.19 2.03
N LYS A 113 -8.34 -19.73 2.05
CA LYS A 113 -9.48 -19.16 1.31
C LYS A 113 -9.88 -17.77 1.83
N GLY A 114 -9.66 -17.51 3.12
CA GLY A 114 -9.88 -16.19 3.73
C GLY A 114 -8.74 -15.20 3.48
N GLN A 115 -7.62 -15.65 2.92
CA GLN A 115 -6.43 -14.85 2.74
C GLN A 115 -6.30 -14.35 1.30
N ALA A 116 -5.67 -13.20 1.11
CA ALA A 116 -5.14 -12.70 -0.16
C ALA A 116 -3.64 -12.48 -0.02
N ALA A 117 -2.88 -12.66 -1.12
CA ALA A 117 -1.53 -12.13 -1.20
C ALA A 117 -1.60 -10.59 -1.19
N LEU A 118 -0.93 -9.98 -0.22
CA LEU A 118 -0.96 -8.53 -0.03
C LEU A 118 0.19 -7.89 -0.80
N HIS A 119 -0.14 -7.04 -1.77
CA HIS A 119 0.85 -6.11 -2.30
C HIS A 119 1.24 -5.13 -1.19
N ARG A 120 2.54 -4.87 -1.04
CA ARG A 120 3.00 -3.94 0.00
C ARG A 120 2.42 -2.53 -0.18
N LEU A 121 2.29 -2.11 -1.44
CA LEU A 121 1.43 -1.02 -1.90
C LEU A 121 0.57 -1.56 -3.05
N ASP A 122 -0.73 -1.26 -3.07
CA ASP A 122 -1.60 -1.70 -4.17
C ASP A 122 -1.08 -1.16 -5.51
N GLY A 123 -1.08 -1.99 -6.57
CA GLY A 123 -0.64 -1.57 -7.90
C GLY A 123 -1.45 -0.38 -8.45
N ILE A 124 -2.74 -0.27 -8.13
CA ILE A 124 -3.57 0.91 -8.46
C ILE A 124 -2.97 2.16 -7.84
N ALA A 125 -2.38 2.05 -6.65
CA ALA A 125 -1.78 3.15 -5.90
C ALA A 125 -0.32 3.44 -6.29
N GLY A 126 0.23 2.76 -7.30
CA GLY A 126 1.63 2.91 -7.73
C GLY A 126 2.61 1.96 -7.03
N GLY A 127 2.14 0.85 -6.46
CA GLY A 127 3.01 -0.18 -5.90
C GLY A 127 3.63 -1.10 -6.95
N ASP A 128 4.77 -1.72 -6.61
CA ASP A 128 5.34 -2.81 -7.39
C ASP A 128 4.41 -4.03 -7.32
N VAL A 129 3.85 -4.42 -8.46
CA VAL A 129 2.90 -5.54 -8.56
C VAL A 129 3.52 -6.91 -8.25
N THR A 130 4.84 -6.99 -8.10
CA THR A 130 5.59 -8.18 -7.71
C THR A 130 6.04 -8.16 -6.25
N ASP A 131 5.99 -7.01 -5.55
CA ASP A 131 6.30 -6.91 -4.12
C ASP A 131 5.10 -7.35 -3.28
N ILE A 132 5.14 -8.62 -2.87
CA ILE A 132 4.16 -9.24 -1.97
C ILE A 132 4.77 -9.31 -0.57
N SER A 133 4.13 -8.68 0.40
CA SER A 133 4.65 -8.61 1.77
C SER A 133 4.36 -9.87 2.58
N ARG A 134 3.13 -10.36 2.50
CA ARG A 134 2.59 -11.54 3.20
C ARG A 134 1.21 -11.89 2.64
N VAL A 135 0.52 -12.86 3.25
CA VAL A 135 -0.93 -13.00 3.09
C VAL A 135 -1.70 -12.34 4.24
N GLY A 136 -2.94 -11.91 4.00
CA GLY A 136 -3.82 -11.34 5.02
C GLY A 136 -5.29 -11.32 4.59
N ASP A 137 -6.18 -10.79 5.43
CA ASP A 137 -7.64 -10.88 5.20
C ASP A 137 -8.03 -10.28 3.84
N THR A 138 -8.61 -11.12 2.98
CA THR A 138 -8.96 -10.78 1.59
C THR A 138 -10.02 -9.68 1.49
N ARG A 139 -10.94 -9.59 2.45
CA ARG A 139 -12.02 -8.59 2.45
C ARG A 139 -11.48 -7.21 2.81
N ILE A 140 -10.52 -7.16 3.74
CA ILE A 140 -9.79 -5.93 4.08
C ILE A 140 -8.99 -5.47 2.87
N ASN A 141 -8.20 -6.35 2.28
CA ASN A 141 -7.37 -6.04 1.12
C ASN A 141 -8.22 -5.51 -0.05
N SER A 142 -9.32 -6.20 -0.39
CA SER A 142 -10.24 -5.74 -1.43
C SER A 142 -10.88 -4.39 -1.11
N SER A 143 -11.20 -4.12 0.16
CA SER A 143 -11.77 -2.84 0.59
C SER A 143 -10.77 -1.69 0.55
N LEU A 144 -9.48 -1.94 0.77
CA LEU A 144 -8.43 -0.93 0.61
C LEU A 144 -8.14 -0.69 -0.88
N GLY A 145 -7.95 -1.76 -1.66
CA GLY A 145 -7.70 -1.69 -3.10
C GLY A 145 -8.78 -0.94 -3.88
N SER A 146 -10.06 -1.19 -3.59
CA SER A 146 -11.16 -0.45 -4.23
C SER A 146 -11.16 1.06 -3.90
N GLN A 147 -10.67 1.44 -2.72
CA GLN A 147 -10.61 2.83 -2.30
C GLN A 147 -9.52 3.63 -3.00
N TRP A 148 -8.43 3.00 -3.43
CA TRP A 148 -7.36 3.66 -4.19
C TRP A 148 -7.83 4.27 -5.51
N ARG A 149 -8.81 3.66 -6.17
CA ARG A 149 -9.37 4.15 -7.46
C ARG A 149 -9.85 5.61 -7.42
N THR A 150 -10.25 6.08 -6.23
CA THR A 150 -10.76 7.46 -6.02
C THR A 150 -9.73 8.40 -5.41
N ARG A 151 -8.49 7.93 -5.19
CA ARG A 151 -7.39 8.63 -4.53
C ARG A 151 -6.15 8.73 -5.40
N VAL A 152 -5.87 7.73 -6.23
CA VAL A 152 -4.66 7.73 -7.06
C VAL A 152 -4.60 8.95 -7.97
N GLY A 153 -5.74 9.44 -8.47
CA GLY A 153 -5.78 10.67 -9.27
C GLY A 153 -5.28 11.92 -8.53
N ASP A 154 -5.44 11.99 -7.19
CA ASP A 154 -4.88 13.08 -6.38
C ASP A 154 -3.34 12.97 -6.33
N ILE A 155 -2.78 11.75 -6.33
CA ILE A 155 -1.33 11.50 -6.40
C ILE A 155 -0.80 11.79 -7.82
N ASP A 156 -1.46 11.26 -8.85
CA ASP A 156 -1.15 11.48 -10.27
C ASP A 156 -1.04 13.00 -10.52
N THR A 157 -2.03 13.78 -10.09
CA THR A 157 -2.08 15.25 -10.27
C THR A 157 -0.92 15.95 -9.55
N ALA A 158 -0.69 15.63 -8.27
CA ALA A 158 0.32 16.30 -7.47
C ALA A 158 1.75 16.09 -8.03
N ILE A 159 2.05 14.88 -8.51
CA ILE A 159 3.35 14.57 -9.10
C ILE A 159 3.52 15.28 -10.44
N ILE A 160 2.49 15.28 -11.29
CA ILE A 160 2.51 16.00 -12.58
C ILE A 160 2.73 17.50 -12.37
N ASP A 161 1.98 18.10 -11.45
CA ASP A 161 2.11 19.53 -11.13
C ASP A 161 3.51 19.87 -10.59
N TYR A 162 4.07 19.02 -9.74
CA TYR A 162 5.43 19.20 -9.21
C TYR A 162 6.48 19.15 -10.31
N VAL A 163 6.41 18.18 -11.23
CA VAL A 163 7.34 18.05 -12.37
C VAL A 163 7.23 19.25 -13.30
N ASN A 164 6.02 19.73 -13.59
CA ASN A 164 5.80 20.89 -14.44
C ASN A 164 6.36 22.18 -13.81
N ALA A 165 6.24 22.32 -12.49
CA ALA A 165 6.78 23.45 -11.75
C ALA A 165 8.30 23.41 -11.59
N ASN A 166 8.92 22.21 -11.66
CA ASN A 166 10.36 21.99 -11.46
C ASN A 166 10.98 21.24 -12.66
N PRO A 167 11.10 21.86 -13.85
CA PRO A 167 11.69 21.19 -15.00
C PRO A 167 13.13 20.71 -14.74
N GLY A 168 13.39 19.44 -15.01
CA GLY A 168 14.71 18.82 -14.80
C GLY A 168 14.98 18.37 -13.37
N VAL A 169 13.98 18.37 -12.49
CA VAL A 169 14.09 17.79 -11.15
C VAL A 169 14.42 16.30 -11.20
N ASP A 170 15.30 15.86 -10.31
CA ASP A 170 15.55 14.44 -10.08
C ASP A 170 14.53 13.90 -9.07
N LEU A 171 13.59 13.08 -9.54
CA LEU A 171 12.53 12.51 -8.70
C LEU A 171 13.02 11.37 -7.80
N ASN A 172 14.26 10.90 -7.94
CA ASN A 172 14.81 9.84 -7.08
C ASN A 172 15.01 10.31 -5.65
N ASP A 173 15.32 11.60 -5.47
CA ASP A 173 15.55 12.21 -4.16
C ASP A 173 14.28 12.87 -3.59
N VAL A 174 13.15 12.76 -4.29
CA VAL A 174 11.87 13.38 -3.92
C VAL A 174 10.92 12.35 -3.34
N ASN A 175 10.45 12.56 -2.12
CA ASN A 175 9.49 11.66 -1.46
C ASN A 175 8.04 12.12 -1.66
N ILE A 176 7.08 11.23 -1.37
CA ILE A 176 5.65 11.56 -1.35
C ILE A 176 5.21 11.76 0.10
N ASN A 177 4.72 12.95 0.44
CA ASN A 177 4.18 13.26 1.77
C ASN A 177 2.64 13.25 1.73
N VAL A 178 2.01 12.32 2.46
CA VAL A 178 0.55 12.18 2.41
C VAL A 178 -0.13 12.99 3.51
N ILE A 179 -1.00 13.92 3.10
CA ILE A 179 -1.80 14.75 3.99
C ILE A 179 -3.27 14.30 3.91
N LEU A 180 -3.81 13.81 5.02
CA LEU A 180 -5.20 13.35 5.05
C LEU A 180 -6.20 14.51 5.19
N ARG A 181 -7.19 14.56 4.30
CA ARG A 181 -8.34 15.49 4.32
C ARG A 181 -9.67 14.79 4.58
#